data_AF-A0A6B0SKQ3-F1
#
_entry.id   AF-A0A6B0SKQ3-F1
#
_cell.length_a   1.000
_cell.length_b   1.000
_cell.length_c   1.000
_cell.angle_alpha   90.00
_cell.angle_beta   90.00
_cell.angle_gamma   90.00
#
_symmetry.space_group_name_H-M   'P 1'
#
loop_
_entity.id
_entity.type
_entity.pdbx_description
1 polymer ?
#
loop_
_entity_poly.entity_id
_entity_poly.type
_entity_poly.pdbx_seq_one_letter_code
_entity_poly.pdbx_strand_id
1 'polypeptide(L)' 'AASDDLTSPLDEQAGSPPSAGGPTPDKYCGNCTHFEYTDTGQGMQPYCGLYEEEMSDMEACEWWERNDR' A
#
# COMPACT_ATOMS: atom_id res chain seq x y z
N ALA A 1 14.30 27.39 -21.00
CA ALA A 1 13.63 26.80 -19.83
C ALA A 1 12.32 26.21 -20.33
N ALA A 2 12.15 24.88 -20.22
CA ALA A 2 10.87 24.24 -20.51
C ALA A 2 10.23 23.94 -19.16
N SER A 3 9.24 24.75 -18.79
CA SER A 3 8.27 24.38 -17.75
C SER A 3 7.19 23.59 -18.47
N ASP A 4 7.45 22.30 -18.66
CA ASP A 4 6.43 21.37 -19.12
C ASP A 4 5.61 20.98 -17.88
N ASP A 5 4.37 21.43 -17.90
CA ASP A 5 3.40 21.39 -16.82
C ASP A 5 3.06 19.92 -16.52
N LEU A 6 3.51 19.40 -15.38
CA LEU A 6 3.26 18.02 -14.93
C LEU A 6 1.81 17.84 -14.47
N THR A 7 0.85 18.26 -15.28
CA THR A 7 -0.56 18.10 -14.97
C THR A 7 -0.97 16.69 -15.35
N SER A 8 -1.08 15.85 -14.32
CA SER A 8 -1.59 14.50 -14.48
C SER A 8 -3.05 14.56 -14.92
N PRO A 9 -3.47 13.75 -15.91
CA PRO A 9 -4.84 13.76 -16.44
C PRO A 9 -5.92 13.34 -15.43
N LEU A 10 -5.53 12.99 -14.20
CA LEU A 10 -6.42 12.70 -13.08
C LEU A 10 -6.84 13.96 -12.31
N ASP A 11 -6.13 15.09 -12.45
CA ASP A 11 -6.45 16.35 -11.76
C ASP A 11 -7.72 17.02 -12.34
N GLU A 12 -7.96 16.87 -13.66
CA GLU A 12 -9.19 17.32 -14.32
C GLU A 12 -10.45 16.53 -13.91
N GLN A 13 -10.27 15.41 -13.20
CA GLN A 13 -11.34 14.58 -12.66
C GLN A 13 -11.50 14.77 -11.14
N ALA A 14 -10.91 15.81 -10.54
CA ALA A 14 -11.02 16.14 -9.11
C ALA A 14 -12.32 16.90 -8.75
N GLY A 15 -13.40 16.72 -9.54
CA GLY A 15 -14.73 17.25 -9.25
C GLY A 15 -15.65 16.30 -8.49
N SER A 16 -15.29 15.01 -8.38
CA SER A 16 -15.99 14.06 -7.52
C SER A 16 -15.22 13.95 -6.21
N PRO A 17 -15.86 14.16 -5.03
CA PRO A 17 -15.23 13.73 -3.78
C PRO A 17 -14.84 12.26 -3.96
N PRO A 18 -13.71 11.78 -3.40
CA PRO A 18 -13.46 10.35 -3.37
C PRO A 18 -14.71 9.76 -2.72
N SER A 19 -15.52 9.04 -3.50
CA SER A 19 -16.50 8.14 -2.94
C SER A 19 -15.73 7.37 -1.87
N ALA A 20 -16.27 7.23 -0.67
CA ALA A 20 -15.62 6.49 0.40
C ALA A 20 -15.24 5.03 -0.01
N GLY A 21 -15.56 4.59 -1.23
CA GLY A 21 -14.91 3.50 -1.96
C GLY A 21 -14.21 3.97 -3.24
N GLY A 22 -12.92 4.29 -3.15
CA GLY A 22 -12.01 4.17 -4.30
C GLY A 22 -11.87 2.70 -4.74
N PRO A 23 -10.99 2.37 -5.71
CA PRO A 23 -10.76 0.98 -6.08
C PRO A 23 -10.40 0.16 -4.83
N THR A 24 -11.04 -1.01 -4.69
CA THR A 24 -10.72 -1.95 -3.62
C THR A 24 -9.25 -2.33 -3.75
N PRO A 25 -8.41 -2.14 -2.71
CA PRO A 25 -7.01 -2.54 -2.79
C PRO A 25 -6.89 -4.06 -2.92
N ASP A 26 -5.85 -4.52 -3.61
CA ASP A 26 -5.48 -5.93 -3.65
C ASP A 26 -5.24 -6.46 -2.23
N LYS A 27 -5.61 -7.70 -1.95
CA LYS A 27 -5.54 -8.25 -0.58
C LYS A 27 -4.23 -9.02 -0.38
N TYR A 28 -3.17 -8.31 0.00
CA TYR A 28 -1.86 -8.91 0.26
C TYR A 28 -1.27 -8.40 1.59
N CYS A 29 -0.29 -9.12 2.13
CA CYS A 29 0.29 -8.83 3.45
C CYS A 29 0.67 -7.35 3.59
N GLY A 30 1.31 -6.76 2.57
CA GLY A 30 1.80 -5.37 2.57
C GLY A 30 0.76 -4.27 2.72
N ASN A 31 -0.54 -4.58 2.64
CA ASN A 31 -1.60 -3.61 2.92
C ASN A 31 -2.64 -4.11 3.92
N CYS A 32 -2.34 -5.22 4.61
CA CYS A 32 -3.20 -5.76 5.66
C CYS A 32 -2.64 -5.49 7.06
N THR A 33 -3.47 -5.63 8.11
CA THR A 33 -3.11 -5.34 9.51
C THR A 33 -1.91 -6.14 10.04
N HIS A 34 -1.49 -7.19 9.35
CA HIS A 34 -0.35 -8.02 9.72
C HIS A 34 0.98 -7.46 9.20
N PHE A 35 0.96 -6.36 8.45
CA PHE A 35 2.15 -5.72 7.93
C PHE A 35 2.90 -4.93 9.00
N GLU A 36 4.20 -5.18 9.12
CA GLU A 36 5.09 -4.41 9.99
C GLU A 36 6.43 -4.15 9.30
N TYR A 37 7.10 -3.05 9.67
CA TYR A 37 8.52 -2.87 9.38
C TYR A 37 9.34 -3.24 10.60
N THR A 38 10.18 -4.25 10.47
CA THR A 38 11.05 -4.73 11.56
C THR A 38 12.51 -4.37 11.26
N ASP A 39 13.30 -4.11 12.29
CA ASP A 39 14.74 -3.88 12.14
C ASP A 39 15.49 -5.22 12.14
N THR A 40 16.21 -5.51 11.06
CA THR A 40 16.97 -6.77 10.90
C THR A 40 18.48 -6.57 10.99
N GLY A 41 18.94 -5.41 11.44
CA GLY A 41 20.35 -5.00 11.39
C GLY A 41 20.88 -4.68 9.97
N GLN A 42 20.14 -5.04 8.92
CA GLN A 42 20.37 -4.60 7.53
C GLN A 42 19.50 -3.39 7.15
N GLY A 43 18.68 -2.92 8.10
CA GLY A 43 17.71 -1.84 7.94
C GLY A 43 16.31 -2.30 8.29
N MET A 44 15.35 -1.41 8.04
CA MET A 44 13.92 -1.70 8.17
C MET A 44 13.49 -2.60 7.02
N GLN A 45 13.02 -3.81 7.32
CA GLN A 45 12.53 -4.77 6.34
C GLN A 45 11.02 -4.98 6.48
N PRO A 46 10.30 -5.16 5.36
CA PRO A 46 8.89 -5.50 5.41
C PRO A 46 8.71 -6.91 5.97
N TYR A 47 7.76 -7.08 6.87
CA TYR A 47 7.50 -8.33 7.56
C TYR A 47 5.99 -8.62 7.56
N CYS A 48 5.62 -9.87 7.27
CA CYS A 48 4.24 -10.31 7.40
C CYS A 48 4.05 -11.12 8.68
N GLY A 49 3.41 -10.52 9.68
CA GLY A 49 3.11 -11.20 10.94
C GLY A 49 2.10 -12.35 10.84
N LEU A 50 1.43 -12.51 9.69
CA LEU A 50 0.55 -13.66 9.42
C LEU A 50 1.35 -14.94 9.16
N TYR A 51 2.43 -14.82 8.40
CA TYR A 51 3.30 -15.93 8.00
C TYR A 51 4.62 -15.97 8.79
N GLU A 52 4.83 -14.96 9.63
CA GLU A 52 6.01 -14.79 10.48
C GLU A 52 7.32 -14.71 9.69
N GLU A 53 7.27 -14.15 8.48
CA GLU A 53 8.41 -14.06 7.56
C GLU A 53 8.67 -12.64 7.03
N GLU A 54 9.92 -12.42 6.61
CA GLU A 54 10.30 -11.23 5.85
C GLU A 54 9.66 -11.29 4.47
N MET A 55 8.96 -10.23 4.09
CA MET A 55 8.29 -10.17 2.80
C MET A 55 9.30 -9.88 1.67
N SER A 56 9.50 -10.84 0.79
CA SER A 56 10.21 -10.62 -0.48
C SER A 56 9.25 -10.31 -1.64
N ASP A 57 7.98 -10.71 -1.54
CA ASP A 57 7.02 -10.72 -2.64
C ASP A 57 5.60 -10.33 -2.20
N MET A 58 4.65 -10.30 -3.14
CA MET A 58 3.23 -10.01 -2.88
C MET A 58 2.48 -11.27 -2.41
N GLU A 59 2.58 -11.56 -1.12
CA GLU A 59 1.86 -12.68 -0.51
C GLU A 59 0.42 -12.31 -0.18
N ALA A 60 -0.53 -13.16 -0.57
CA ALA A 60 -1.95 -12.97 -0.22
C ALA A 60 -2.14 -12.94 1.30
N CYS A 61 -3.11 -12.18 1.81
CA CYS A 61 -3.41 -12.16 3.26
C CYS A 61 -4.73 -12.90 3.50
N GLU A 62 -4.67 -14.10 4.09
CA GLU A 62 -5.86 -14.97 4.27
C GLU A 62 -6.93 -14.32 5.16
N TRP A 63 -6.51 -13.64 6.24
CA TRP A 63 -7.39 -12.89 7.15
C TRP A 63 -7.21 -11.39 6.95
N TRP A 64 -7.39 -10.93 5.72
CA TRP A 64 -7.14 -9.55 5.35
C TRP A 64 -8.11 -8.57 6.04
N GLU A 65 -7.53 -7.63 6.77
CA GLU A 65 -8.12 -6.36 7.20
C GLU A 65 -7.17 -5.24 6.81
N ARG A 66 -7.67 -4.08 6.35
CA ARG A 66 -6.78 -2.99 5.92
C ARG A 66 -5.88 -2.48 7.05
N ASN A 67 -4.67 -2.06 6.67
CA ASN A 67 -3.73 -1.39 7.57
C ASN A 67 -3.93 0.14 7.67
N ASP A 68 -5.13 0.67 7.42
CA ASP A 68 -5.39 2.12 7.35
C ASP A 68 -5.57 2.82 8.72
N ARG A 69 -4.92 2.30 9.77
CA ARG A 69 -5.02 2.87 11.12
C ARG A 69 -4.22 4.16 11.30
#